data_AF-A0A352NCH5-F1
#
_entry.id   AF-A0A352NCH5-F1
#
_cell.length_a   1.000
_cell.length_b   1.000
_cell.length_c   1.000
_cell.angle_alpha   90.00
_cell.angle_beta   90.00
_cell.angle_gamma   90.00
#
_symmetry.space_group_name_H-M   'P 1'
#
loop_
_entity.id
_entity.type
_entity.pdbx_description
1 polymer ?
#
loop_
_entity_poly.entity_id
_entity_poly.type
_entity_poly.pdbx_seq_one_letter_code
_entity_poly.pdbx_strand_id
1 'polypeptide(L)' 'LAGGHSPIFPPEHAQAARKLQRNTLSEVSVFEDCGHILHVENIEAFNEKLLTFIE' A
#
# COMPACT_ATOMS: atom_id res chain seq x y z
N LEU A 1 2.02 -0.96 0.87
CA LEU A 1 0.71 -0.67 0.23
C LEU A 1 -0.40 -1.01 1.21
N ALA A 2 -1.49 -0.26 1.23
CA ALA A 2 -2.68 -0.54 2.04
C ALA A 2 -3.94 -0.07 1.28
N GLY A 3 -5.09 -0.65 1.56
CA GLY A 3 -6.37 -0.11 1.06
C GLY A 3 -7.03 0.77 2.12
N GLY A 4 -7.62 1.87 1.68
CA GLY A 4 -8.28 2.87 2.54
C GLY A 4 -9.48 2.30 3.28
N HIS A 5 -10.16 1.32 2.69
CA HIS A 5 -11.34 0.66 3.25
C HIS A 5 -11.07 -0.78 3.70
N SER A 6 -9.81 -1.13 3.98
CA SER A 6 -9.45 -2.48 4.44
C SER A 6 -10.20 -2.84 5.73
N PRO A 7 -11.02 -3.91 5.75
CA PRO A 7 -11.78 -4.31 6.93
C PRO A 7 -10.92 -5.04 7.99
N ILE A 8 -9.66 -5.35 7.66
CA ILE A 8 -8.77 -6.14 8.50
C ILE A 8 -7.77 -5.25 9.22
N PHE A 9 -7.11 -4.35 8.48
CA PHE A 9 -6.11 -3.43 9.02
C PHE A 9 -6.40 -1.99 8.59
N PRO A 10 -6.36 -1.02 9.52
CA PRO A 10 -6.40 0.40 9.19
C PRO A 10 -5.19 0.81 8.30
N PRO A 11 -5.37 1.72 7.33
CA PRO A 11 -4.31 2.15 6.42
C PRO A 11 -3.13 2.83 7.16
N GLU A 12 -3.36 3.43 8.32
CA GLU A 12 -2.34 4.08 9.15
C GLU A 12 -1.25 3.10 9.61
N HIS A 13 -1.58 1.80 9.70
CA HIS A 13 -0.61 0.76 10.06
C HIS A 13 0.53 0.69 9.04
N ALA A 14 0.27 0.92 7.75
CA ALA A 14 1.32 0.94 6.73
C ALA A 14 2.30 2.10 6.97
N GLN A 15 1.78 3.28 7.32
CA GLN A 15 2.61 4.43 7.65
C GLN A 15 3.43 4.21 8.93
N ALA A 16 2.84 3.57 9.95
CA ALA A 16 3.55 3.19 11.17
C ALA A 16 4.68 2.20 10.87
N ALA A 17 4.43 1.18 10.03
CA ALA A 17 5.45 0.20 9.63
C ALA A 17 6.64 0.86 8.92
N ARG A 18 6.39 1.80 7.99
CA ARG A 18 7.47 2.57 7.33
C ARG A 18 8.33 3.34 8.32
N LYS A 19 7.70 4.00 9.31
CA LYS A 19 8.43 4.75 10.36
C LYS A 19 9.36 3.83 11.18
N LEU A 20 8.98 2.56 11.36
CA LEU A 20 9.76 1.60 12.15
C LEU A 20 10.92 0.96 11.38
N GLN A 21 10.78 0.77 10.06
CA GLN A 21 11.75 -0.02 9.27
C GLN A 21 13.13 0.66 9.09
N ARG A 22 13.24 1.98 9.31
CA ARG A 22 14.47 2.80 9.17
C ARG A 22 15.15 2.79 7.81
N ASN A 23 14.58 2.13 6.79
CA ASN A 23 15.06 2.21 5.42
C ASN A 23 14.47 3.46 4.74
N THR A 24 15.34 4.36 4.28
CA THR A 24 14.95 5.62 3.64
C THR A 24 14.30 5.43 2.27
N LEU A 25 14.54 4.29 1.61
CA LEU A 25 13.95 3.94 0.33
C LEU A 25 12.56 3.31 0.46
N SER A 26 12.09 3.05 1.69
CA SER A 26 10.76 2.48 1.87
C SER A 26 9.66 3.50 1.57
N GLU A 27 8.63 3.04 0.87
CA GLU A 27 7.47 3.84 0.48
C GLU A 27 6.18 3.28 1.09
N VAL A 28 5.20 4.16 1.31
CA VAL A 28 3.81 3.81 1.63
C VAL A 28 2.90 4.44 0.60
N SER A 29 1.93 3.67 0.13
CA SER A 29 0.84 4.15 -0.70
C SER A 29 -0.46 3.53 -0.22
N VAL A 30 -1.49 4.36 -0.16
CA VAL A 30 -2.85 3.99 0.23
C VAL A 30 -3.72 4.06 -1.02
N PHE A 31 -4.50 3.00 -1.24
CA PHE A 31 -5.48 2.90 -2.31
C PHE A 31 -6.84 3.23 -1.71
N GLU A 32 -7.25 4.50 -1.78
CA GLU A 32 -8.40 5.04 -1.05
C GLU A 32 -9.68 4.22 -1.28
N ASP A 33 -9.97 3.84 -2.52
CA ASP A 33 -11.19 3.12 -2.89
C ASP A 33 -11.11 1.59 -2.76
N CYS A 34 -10.03 1.04 -2.23
CA CYS A 34 -9.82 -0.42 -2.12
C CYS A 34 -9.96 -0.94 -0.68
N GLY A 35 -10.39 -2.20 -0.57
CA GLY A 35 -10.41 -3.01 0.63
C GLY A 35 -9.05 -3.62 0.96
N HIS A 36 -9.00 -4.92 1.24
CA HIS A 36 -7.76 -5.57 1.70
C HIS A 36 -6.94 -6.19 0.56
N ILE A 37 -7.59 -6.68 -0.50
CA ILE A 37 -6.96 -7.52 -1.52
C ILE A 37 -6.70 -6.67 -2.77
N LEU A 38 -5.76 -5.72 -2.64
CA LEU A 38 -5.45 -4.69 -3.65
C LEU A 38 -5.23 -5.25 -5.06
N HIS A 39 -4.50 -6.36 -5.17
CA HIS A 39 -4.17 -7.02 -6.43
C HIS A 39 -5.35 -7.76 -7.08
N VAL A 40 -6.53 -7.74 -6.47
CA VAL A 40 -7.79 -8.22 -7.06
C VAL A 40 -8.73 -7.05 -7.31
N GLU A 41 -8.76 -6.08 -6.40
CA GLU A 41 -9.69 -4.95 -6.43
C GLU A 41 -9.28 -3.86 -7.42
N ASN A 42 -7.98 -3.62 -7.61
CA ASN A 42 -7.45 -2.69 -8.61
C ASN A 42 -6.09 -3.15 -9.13
N ILE A 43 -6.13 -4.16 -10.00
CA ILE A 43 -4.95 -4.84 -10.58
C ILE A 43 -4.02 -3.84 -11.28
N GLU A 44 -4.59 -2.93 -12.07
CA GLU A 44 -3.84 -1.98 -12.89
C GLU A 44 -3.03 -1.03 -12.02
N ALA A 45 -3.68 -0.32 -11.10
CA ALA A 45 -3.00 0.62 -10.21
C ALA A 45 -2.02 -0.09 -9.26
N PHE A 46 -2.34 -1.31 -8.81
CA PHE A 46 -1.43 -2.10 -7.99
C PHE A 46 -0.15 -2.46 -8.76
N ASN A 47 -0.27 -2.94 -9.99
CA ASN A 47 0.86 -3.31 -10.83
C ASN A 47 1.70 -2.10 -11.22
N GLU A 48 1.06 -1.00 -11.63
CA GLU A 48 1.75 0.25 -11.92
C GLU A 48 2.59 0.71 -10.73
N LYS A 49 1.99 0.73 -9.52
CA LYS A 49 2.69 1.13 -8.30
C LYS A 49 3.88 0.23 -7.97
N LEU A 50 3.77 -1.08 -8.19
CA LEU A 50 4.87 -2.01 -7.99
C LEU A 50 6.00 -1.79 -9.01
N LEU A 51 5.67 -1.60 -10.28
CA LEU A 51 6.67 -1.34 -11.33
C LEU A 51 7.43 -0.05 -11.05
N THR A 52 6.73 1.04 -10.72
CA THR A 52 7.35 2.33 -10.33
C THR A 52 8.25 2.22 -9.11
N PHE A 53 7.98 1.29 -8.19
CA PHE A 53 8.83 1.11 -7.00
C PHE A 53 10.11 0.30 -7.30
N ILE A 54 10.09 -0.57 -8.31
CA ILE A 54 11.20 -1.46 -8.65
C ILE A 54 12.19 -0.79 -9.62
N GLU A 55 11.70 0.09 -10.49
CA GLU A 55 12.50 0.91 -11.42
C GLU A 55 13.29 2.02 -10.71
#